data_AF-A0A9E0HJ66-F1
#
_entry.id   AF-A0A9E0HJ66-F1
#
_cell.length_a   1.000
_cell.length_b   1.000
_cell.length_c   1.000
_cell.angle_alpha   90.00
_cell.angle_beta   90.00
_cell.angle_gamma   90.00
#
_symmetry.space_group_name_H-M   'P 1'
#
loop_
_entity.id
_entity.type
_entity.pdbx_description
1 polymer ?
#
loop_
_entity_poly.entity_id
_entity_poly.type
_entity_poly.pdbx_seq_one_letter_code
_entity_poly.pdbx_strand_id
1 'polypeptide(L)'
;MTAMRLGIVFATLVALAACNDPKSKVEAAADQAGRAVDKLEGDVIAGHLAAAKAALAADTEPAEPCTWASANPAATQPDAVALRRLCSFDAPLRRATRAVVAAEKARAELPDAPSLTECQSETWSAAKRLLDRDHAAEPTWTALAARWSKACPGT
;
A
#
# COMPACT_ATOMS: atom_id res chain seq x y z
N MET A 1 -21.73 -31.62 -9.53
CA MET A 1 -20.66 -32.58 -9.89
C MET A 1 -19.71 -31.89 -10.84
N THR A 2 -18.63 -31.35 -10.30
CA THR A 2 -17.70 -30.43 -10.98
C THR A 2 -16.36 -31.12 -11.06
N ALA A 3 -16.13 -31.90 -12.13
CA ALA A 3 -14.86 -32.60 -12.35
C ALA A 3 -14.66 -32.85 -13.84
N MET A 4 -14.67 -31.79 -14.67
CA MET A 4 -14.45 -31.96 -16.10
C MET A 4 -13.91 -30.70 -16.79
N ARG A 5 -12.94 -30.01 -16.18
CA ARG A 5 -12.16 -28.95 -16.87
C ARG A 5 -10.66 -28.97 -16.60
N LEU A 6 -10.18 -29.76 -15.63
CA LEU A 6 -8.75 -29.91 -15.34
C LEU A 6 -8.03 -30.94 -16.24
N GLY A 7 -8.77 -31.84 -16.89
CA GLY A 7 -8.16 -32.96 -17.65
C GLY A 7 -7.68 -32.62 -19.06
N ILE A 8 -8.18 -31.54 -19.67
CA ILE A 8 -7.89 -31.23 -21.08
C ILE A 8 -6.62 -30.39 -21.23
N VAL A 9 -6.23 -29.58 -20.24
CA VAL A 9 -5.01 -28.77 -20.29
C VAL A 9 -3.75 -29.61 -20.03
N PHE A 10 -3.86 -30.70 -19.27
CA PHE A 10 -2.73 -31.59 -18.98
C PHE A 10 -2.43 -32.55 -20.14
N ALA A 11 -3.44 -32.95 -20.91
CA ALA A 11 -3.28 -33.89 -22.02
C ALA A 11 -2.63 -33.27 -23.28
N THR A 12 -2.77 -31.96 -23.49
CA THR A 12 -2.11 -31.25 -24.61
C THR A 12 -0.63 -30.96 -24.36
N LEU A 13 -0.15 -31.02 -23.11
CA LEU A 13 1.27 -30.78 -22.78
C LEU A 13 2.18 -32.00 -23.05
N VAL A 14 1.62 -33.21 -23.20
CA VAL A 14 2.41 -34.46 -23.28
C VAL A 14 2.57 -34.98 -24.72
N ALA A 15 1.85 -34.43 -25.71
CA ALA A 15 1.80 -34.96 -27.08
C ALA A 15 2.89 -34.43 -28.04
N LEU A 16 3.88 -33.67 -27.58
CA LEU A 16 4.99 -33.14 -28.41
C LEU A 16 6.32 -33.87 -28.18
N ALA A 17 6.27 -35.10 -27.66
CA ALA A 17 7.42 -35.99 -27.56
C ALA A 17 7.65 -36.76 -28.88
N ALA A 18 8.08 -36.05 -29.93
CA ALA A 18 8.72 -36.68 -31.08
C ALA A 18 9.80 -35.74 -31.68
N CYS A 19 11.05 -36.16 -31.47
CA CYS A 19 12.27 -35.85 -32.26
C CYS A 19 12.62 -34.37 -32.55
N ASN A 20 13.31 -33.74 -31.59
CA ASN A 20 14.48 -32.85 -31.77
C ASN A 20 14.63 -31.97 -30.52
N ASP A 21 15.82 -32.02 -29.92
CA ASP A 21 16.30 -31.35 -28.70
C ASP A 21 15.25 -31.11 -27.59
N PRO A 22 14.99 -32.12 -26.73
CA PRO A 22 14.02 -31.99 -25.65
C PRO A 22 14.45 -30.98 -24.58
N LYS A 23 15.75 -30.77 -24.37
CA LYS A 23 16.25 -29.88 -23.32
C LYS A 23 15.98 -28.40 -23.64
N SER A 24 16.28 -27.95 -24.85
CA SER A 24 16.08 -26.54 -25.25
C SER A 24 14.60 -26.16 -25.35
N LYS A 25 13.72 -27.09 -25.73
CA LYS A 25 12.27 -26.88 -25.73
C LYS A 25 11.68 -26.81 -24.32
N VAL A 26 12.17 -27.64 -23.39
CA VAL A 26 11.75 -27.59 -21.97
C VAL A 26 12.26 -26.32 -21.31
N GLU A 27 13.50 -25.91 -21.56
CA GLU A 27 14.05 -24.63 -21.08
C GLU A 27 13.26 -23.44 -21.64
N ALA A 28 12.95 -23.43 -22.94
CA ALA A 28 12.12 -22.38 -23.53
C ALA A 28 10.69 -22.32 -22.96
N ALA A 29 10.08 -23.48 -22.68
CA ALA A 29 8.76 -23.56 -22.05
C ALA A 29 8.80 -23.10 -20.58
N ALA A 30 9.84 -23.46 -19.83
CA ALA A 30 10.06 -23.01 -18.45
C ALA A 30 10.28 -21.49 -18.40
N ASP A 31 11.09 -20.95 -19.31
CA ASP A 31 11.31 -19.51 -19.44
C ASP A 31 10.02 -18.75 -19.79
N GLN A 32 9.19 -19.32 -20.68
CA GLN A 32 7.90 -18.73 -21.02
C GLN A 32 6.93 -18.75 -19.83
N ALA A 33 6.90 -19.85 -19.08
CA ALA A 33 6.10 -19.96 -17.87
C ALA A 33 6.58 -18.98 -16.79
N GLY A 34 7.90 -18.86 -16.60
CA GLY A 34 8.52 -17.90 -15.67
C GLY A 34 8.11 -16.47 -16.00
N ARG A 35 8.28 -16.04 -17.26
CA ARG A 35 7.85 -14.71 -17.71
C ARG A 35 6.35 -14.46 -17.53
N ALA A 36 5.51 -15.47 -17.69
CA ALA A 36 4.07 -15.35 -17.48
C ALA A 36 3.72 -15.17 -15.99
N VAL A 37 4.42 -15.87 -15.10
CA VAL A 37 4.28 -15.71 -13.64
C VAL A 37 4.76 -14.33 -13.20
N ASP A 38 5.94 -13.89 -13.65
CA ASP A 38 6.48 -12.57 -13.34
C ASP A 38 5.53 -11.46 -13.80
N LYS A 39 4.95 -11.60 -14.99
CA LYS A 39 3.95 -10.66 -15.50
C LYS A 39 2.68 -10.65 -14.64
N LEU A 40 2.18 -11.82 -14.25
CA LEU A 40 0.99 -11.91 -13.40
C LEU A 40 1.24 -11.27 -12.03
N GLU A 41 2.42 -11.49 -11.44
CA GLU A 41 2.82 -10.85 -10.19
C GLU A 41 2.88 -9.33 -10.35
N GLY A 42 3.50 -8.84 -11.43
CA GLY A 42 3.54 -7.42 -11.76
C GLY A 42 2.15 -6.79 -11.93
N ASP A 43 1.24 -7.48 -12.63
CA ASP A 43 -0.13 -7.01 -12.86
C ASP A 43 -0.93 -6.92 -11.54
N VAL A 44 -0.74 -7.89 -10.63
CA VAL A 44 -1.35 -7.88 -9.29
C VAL A 44 -0.85 -6.69 -8.47
N ILE A 45 0.46 -6.46 -8.46
CA ILE A 45 1.09 -5.35 -7.71
C ILE A 45 0.61 -3.99 -8.25
N ALA A 46 0.61 -3.84 -9.58
CA ALA A 46 0.10 -2.64 -10.23
C ALA A 46 -1.38 -2.40 -9.88
N GLY A 47 -2.18 -3.47 -9.82
CA GLY A 47 -3.58 -3.42 -9.38
C GLY A 47 -3.76 -2.88 -7.97
N HIS A 48 -2.99 -3.38 -6.99
CA HIS A 48 -3.05 -2.85 -5.62
C HIS A 48 -2.58 -1.40 -5.54
N LEU A 49 -1.53 -1.02 -6.27
CA LEU A 49 -1.07 0.38 -6.32
C LEU A 49 -2.14 1.31 -6.89
N ALA A 50 -2.80 0.92 -7.98
CA ALA A 50 -3.88 1.69 -8.59
C ALA A 50 -5.07 1.83 -7.63
N ALA A 51 -5.48 0.74 -6.98
CA ALA A 51 -6.54 0.75 -5.97
C ALA A 51 -6.20 1.64 -4.77
N ALA A 52 -4.95 1.60 -4.30
CA ALA A 52 -4.50 2.44 -3.20
C ALA A 52 -4.54 3.93 -3.56
N LYS A 53 -4.05 4.29 -4.76
CA LYS A 53 -4.11 5.67 -5.28
C LYS A 53 -5.55 6.14 -5.44
N ALA A 54 -6.43 5.30 -5.97
CA ALA A 54 -7.85 5.62 -6.12
C ALA A 54 -8.54 5.84 -4.77
N ALA A 55 -8.28 4.99 -3.78
CA ALA A 55 -8.79 5.18 -2.42
C ALA A 55 -8.27 6.47 -1.79
N LEU A 56 -6.98 6.80 -1.96
CA LEU A 56 -6.43 8.08 -1.51
C LEU A 56 -7.11 9.28 -2.17
N ALA A 57 -7.29 9.25 -3.48
CA ALA A 57 -7.97 10.32 -4.23
C ALA A 57 -9.45 10.46 -3.87
N ALA A 58 -10.11 9.37 -3.46
CA ALA A 58 -11.49 9.36 -2.99
C ALA A 58 -11.63 9.61 -1.47
N ASP A 59 -10.56 10.03 -0.79
CA ASP A 59 -10.54 10.27 0.66
C ASP A 59 -10.92 9.05 1.53
N THR A 60 -10.70 7.83 1.03
CA THR A 60 -10.97 6.56 1.74
C THR A 60 -9.69 5.79 2.10
N GLU A 61 -9.75 4.91 3.11
CA GLU A 61 -8.56 4.15 3.54
C GLU A 61 -8.21 3.04 2.52
N PRO A 62 -6.96 2.98 2.02
CA PRO A 62 -6.49 1.89 1.16
C PRO A 62 -6.18 0.63 1.97
N ALA A 63 -7.13 0.17 2.81
CA ALA A 63 -6.89 -0.90 3.78
C ALA A 63 -6.40 -2.20 3.11
N GLU A 64 -7.12 -2.67 2.09
CA GLU A 64 -6.78 -3.92 1.39
C GLU A 64 -5.40 -3.85 0.70
N PRO A 65 -5.09 -2.82 -0.14
CA PRO A 65 -3.76 -2.68 -0.72
C PRO A 65 -2.64 -2.58 0.33
N CYS A 66 -2.88 -1.92 1.45
CA CYS A 66 -1.89 -1.78 2.51
C CYS A 66 -1.72 -3.03 3.37
N THR A 67 -2.76 -3.84 3.53
CA THR A 67 -2.64 -5.19 4.09
C THR A 67 -1.79 -6.07 3.17
N TRP A 68 -2.04 -6.03 1.85
CA TRP A 68 -1.24 -6.77 0.88
C TRP A 68 0.25 -6.36 0.94
N ALA A 69 0.53 -5.05 0.95
CA ALA A 69 1.90 -4.53 0.99
C ALA A 69 2.66 -4.96 2.25
N SER A 70 1.95 -5.05 3.38
CA SER A 70 2.51 -5.48 4.67
C SER A 70 2.76 -6.99 4.71
N ALA A 71 1.91 -7.77 4.03
CA ALA A 71 2.07 -9.22 3.89
C ALA A 71 3.19 -9.60 2.89
N ASN A 72 3.56 -8.69 1.98
CA ASN A 72 4.55 -8.93 0.93
C ASN A 72 5.73 -7.93 0.99
N PRO A 73 6.48 -7.87 2.11
CA PRO A 73 7.57 -6.91 2.28
C PRO A 73 8.76 -7.17 1.34
N ALA A 74 8.91 -8.41 0.86
CA ALA A 74 10.00 -8.83 -0.01
C ALA A 74 9.82 -8.45 -1.50
N ALA A 75 8.64 -7.98 -1.91
CA ALA A 75 8.39 -7.59 -3.30
C ALA A 75 9.20 -6.34 -3.67
N THR A 76 10.25 -6.46 -4.48
CA THR A 76 11.17 -5.34 -4.78
C THR A 76 10.79 -4.52 -6.00
N GLN A 77 9.75 -4.92 -6.71
CA GLN A 77 9.29 -4.29 -7.94
C GLN A 77 8.94 -2.80 -7.69
N PRO A 78 9.15 -1.89 -8.67
CA PRO A 78 8.92 -0.46 -8.48
C PRO A 78 7.52 -0.12 -7.95
N ASP A 79 6.49 -0.79 -8.45
CA ASP A 79 5.11 -0.56 -7.99
C ASP A 79 4.87 -1.05 -6.56
N ALA A 80 5.56 -2.12 -6.13
CA ALA A 80 5.51 -2.59 -4.74
C ALA A 80 6.22 -1.62 -3.80
N VAL A 81 7.34 -1.02 -4.22
CA VAL A 81 8.03 0.05 -3.48
C VAL A 81 7.12 1.27 -3.36
N ALA A 82 6.49 1.70 -4.46
CA ALA A 82 5.55 2.82 -4.47
C ALA A 82 4.33 2.54 -3.57
N LEU A 83 3.78 1.34 -3.61
CA LEU A 83 2.65 0.93 -2.76
C LEU A 83 3.04 0.95 -1.28
N ARG A 84 4.22 0.42 -0.92
CA ARG A 84 4.71 0.49 0.46
C ARG A 84 4.92 1.93 0.93
N ARG A 85 5.46 2.81 0.08
CA ARG A 85 5.59 4.22 0.42
C ARG A 85 4.22 4.86 0.64
N LEU A 86 3.26 4.61 -0.23
CA LEU A 86 1.89 5.10 -0.08
C LEU A 86 1.27 4.65 1.24
N CYS A 87 1.45 3.38 1.60
CA CYS A 87 0.87 2.80 2.81
C CYS A 87 1.57 3.22 4.11
N SER A 88 2.89 3.43 4.07
CA SER A 88 3.68 3.83 5.24
C SER A 88 3.75 5.34 5.45
N PHE A 89 3.49 6.13 4.40
CA PHE A 89 3.61 7.58 4.44
C PHE A 89 2.32 8.29 4.03
N ASP A 90 1.89 8.18 2.77
CA ASP A 90 0.79 9.01 2.24
C ASP A 90 -0.54 8.78 2.98
N ALA A 91 -0.89 7.51 3.24
CA ALA A 91 -2.12 7.17 3.97
C ALA A 91 -2.09 7.67 5.44
N PRO A 92 -1.03 7.40 6.24
CA PRO A 92 -0.88 8.02 7.56
C PRO A 92 -0.84 9.55 7.54
N LEU A 93 -0.13 10.17 6.59
CA LEU A 93 0.00 11.63 6.48
C LEU A 93 -1.37 12.28 6.24
N ARG A 94 -2.20 11.66 5.40
CA ARG A 94 -3.58 12.11 5.19
C ARG A 94 -4.44 11.99 6.45
N ARG A 95 -4.33 10.87 7.20
CA ARG A 95 -5.03 10.71 8.48
C ARG A 95 -4.62 11.79 9.48
N ALA A 96 -3.32 12.02 9.61
CA ALA A 96 -2.77 13.11 10.42
C ALA A 96 -3.27 14.48 9.95
N THR A 97 -3.37 14.70 8.63
CA THR A 97 -3.83 15.97 8.06
C THR A 97 -5.28 16.26 8.44
N ARG A 98 -6.17 15.27 8.37
CA ARG A 98 -7.57 15.45 8.80
C ARG A 98 -7.66 15.80 10.28
N ALA A 99 -6.85 15.14 11.13
CA ALA A 99 -6.81 15.43 12.55
C ALA A 99 -6.31 16.85 12.82
N VAL A 100 -5.24 17.30 12.15
CA VAL A 100 -4.73 18.68 12.27
C VAL A 100 -5.78 19.69 11.83
N VAL A 101 -6.44 19.49 10.70
CA VAL A 101 -7.48 20.41 10.22
C VAL A 101 -8.64 20.51 11.21
N ALA A 102 -9.06 19.38 11.79
CA ALA A 102 -10.09 19.39 12.84
C ALA A 102 -9.63 20.17 14.09
N ALA A 103 -8.41 19.91 14.56
CA ALA A 103 -7.85 20.61 15.72
C ALA A 103 -7.66 22.11 15.49
N GLU A 104 -7.19 22.50 14.31
CA GLU A 104 -7.04 23.91 13.92
C GLU A 104 -8.39 24.63 13.86
N LYS A 105 -9.42 23.97 13.31
CA LYS A 105 -10.78 24.50 13.30
C LYS A 105 -11.30 24.69 14.73
N ALA A 106 -11.17 23.68 15.58
CA ALA A 106 -11.60 23.77 16.97
C ALA A 106 -10.84 24.86 17.73
N ARG A 107 -9.54 25.02 17.48
CA ARG A 107 -8.73 26.11 18.07
C ARG A 107 -9.18 27.49 17.59
N ALA A 108 -9.60 27.62 16.34
CA ALA A 108 -10.12 28.89 15.84
C ALA A 108 -11.46 29.26 16.50
N GLU A 109 -12.31 28.27 16.81
CA GLU A 109 -13.58 28.48 17.52
C GLU A 109 -13.38 28.73 19.02
N LEU A 110 -12.36 28.12 19.63
CA LEU A 110 -12.03 28.23 21.06
C LEU A 110 -10.54 28.56 21.27
N PRO A 111 -10.10 29.80 21.00
CA PRO A 111 -8.68 30.17 21.04
C PRO A 111 -8.04 29.94 22.42
N ASP A 112 -8.77 30.31 23.47
CA ASP A 112 -8.28 30.33 24.85
C ASP A 112 -8.56 29.04 25.62
N ALA A 113 -9.16 28.02 24.98
CA ALA A 113 -9.43 26.75 25.65
C ALA A 113 -8.11 26.07 26.07
N PRO A 114 -7.97 25.64 27.34
CA PRO A 114 -6.72 25.02 27.79
C PRO A 114 -6.43 23.69 27.08
N SER A 115 -7.47 22.97 26.65
CA SER A 115 -7.37 21.78 25.80
C SER A 115 -8.58 21.67 24.88
N LEU A 116 -8.41 20.96 23.77
CA LEU A 116 -9.48 20.64 22.82
C LEU A 116 -9.68 19.12 22.79
N THR A 117 -10.90 18.66 22.55
CA THR A 117 -11.20 17.23 22.41
C THR A 117 -10.41 16.62 21.24
N GLU A 118 -10.22 17.39 20.17
CA GLU A 118 -9.45 17.02 18.99
C GLU A 118 -8.00 16.67 19.35
N CYS A 119 -7.43 17.31 20.36
CA CYS A 119 -6.06 17.04 20.82
C CYS A 119 -5.90 15.64 21.45
N GLN A 120 -7.00 14.94 21.73
CA GLN A 120 -7.01 13.55 22.18
C GLN A 120 -7.27 12.56 21.02
N SER A 121 -7.07 12.99 19.78
CA SER A 121 -7.32 12.16 18.60
C SER A 121 -6.47 10.89 18.58
N GLU A 122 -7.13 9.74 18.65
CA GLU A 122 -6.51 8.43 18.41
C GLU A 122 -5.99 8.33 16.96
N THR A 123 -6.67 8.99 16.02
CA THR A 123 -6.24 9.03 14.61
C THR A 123 -4.90 9.74 14.46
N TRP A 124 -4.72 10.89 15.13
CA TRP A 124 -3.43 11.57 15.20
C TRP A 124 -2.38 10.68 15.83
N SER A 125 -2.65 10.14 17.00
CA SER A 125 -1.69 9.32 17.77
C SER A 125 -1.21 8.11 16.99
N ALA A 126 -2.12 7.40 16.30
CA ALA A 126 -1.78 6.25 15.48
C ALA A 126 -0.94 6.63 14.24
N ALA A 127 -1.28 7.73 13.56
CA ALA A 127 -0.53 8.21 12.40
C ALA A 127 0.86 8.75 12.80
N LYS A 128 0.92 9.57 13.85
CA LYS A 128 2.16 10.13 14.42
C LYS A 128 3.16 9.04 14.74
N ARG A 129 2.75 7.96 15.41
CA ARG A 129 3.64 6.86 15.75
C ARG A 129 4.32 6.22 14.53
N LEU A 130 3.58 6.06 13.43
CA LEU A 130 4.12 5.50 12.19
C LEU A 130 5.05 6.50 11.50
N LEU A 131 4.60 7.76 11.37
CA LEU A 131 5.36 8.81 10.68
C LEU A 131 6.64 9.19 11.43
N ASP A 132 6.64 9.22 12.76
CA ASP A 132 7.86 9.46 13.54
C ASP A 132 8.85 8.29 13.44
N ARG A 133 8.36 7.05 13.39
CA ARG A 133 9.24 5.87 13.30
C ARG A 133 9.95 5.81 11.96
N ASP A 134 9.19 6.01 10.87
CA ASP A 134 9.65 5.69 9.52
C ASP A 134 10.03 6.93 8.70
N HIS A 135 9.51 8.11 9.08
CA HIS A 135 9.47 9.31 8.23
C HIS A 135 9.74 10.61 9.01
N ALA A 136 10.40 10.56 10.17
CA ALA A 136 10.60 11.71 11.05
C ALA A 136 11.24 12.93 10.36
N ALA A 137 12.13 12.70 9.40
CA ALA A 137 12.84 13.76 8.68
C ALA A 137 12.08 14.28 7.44
N GLU A 138 10.93 13.70 7.10
CA GLU A 138 10.14 14.15 5.95
C GLU A 138 9.63 15.59 6.18
N PRO A 139 9.92 16.54 5.28
CA PRO A 139 9.55 17.94 5.48
C PRO A 139 8.04 18.15 5.62
N THR A 140 7.24 17.41 4.85
CA THR A 140 5.77 17.49 4.92
C THR A 140 5.23 16.96 6.24
N TRP A 141 5.86 15.91 6.81
CA TRP A 141 5.53 15.45 8.15
C TRP A 141 5.92 16.47 9.21
N THR A 142 7.16 16.96 9.18
CA THR A 142 7.67 17.98 10.12
C THR A 142 6.77 19.22 10.15
N ALA A 143 6.36 19.71 8.98
CA ALA A 143 5.46 20.87 8.88
C ALA A 143 4.08 20.57 9.48
N LEU A 144 3.55 19.37 9.26
CA LEU A 144 2.25 18.96 9.81
C LEU A 144 2.30 18.78 11.33
N ALA A 145 3.37 18.18 11.86
CA ALA A 145 3.62 18.07 13.29
C ALA A 145 3.72 19.42 13.98
N ALA A 146 4.41 20.39 13.37
CA ALA A 146 4.48 21.75 13.91
C ALA A 146 3.09 22.43 13.97
N ARG A 147 2.24 22.22 12.96
CA ARG A 147 0.85 22.71 12.97
C ARG A 147 0.02 22.07 14.09
N TRP A 148 0.16 20.77 14.28
CA TRP A 148 -0.47 20.08 15.42
C TRP A 148 -0.05 20.69 16.74
N SER A 149 1.25 20.85 17.01
CA SER A 149 1.74 21.41 18.28
C SER A 149 1.24 22.84 18.54
N LYS A 150 0.93 23.61 17.49
CA LYS A 150 0.30 24.93 17.62
C LYS A 150 -1.17 24.85 18.00
N ALA A 151 -1.94 23.95 17.39
CA ALA A 151 -3.37 23.76 17.70
C ALA A 151 -3.57 23.06 19.06
N CYS A 152 -2.67 22.13 19.38
CA CYS A 152 -2.68 21.23 20.51
C CYS A 152 -1.33 21.28 21.25
N PRO A 153 -1.06 22.36 22.01
CA PRO A 153 0.16 22.47 22.79
C PRO A 153 0.19 21.42 23.90
N GLY A 154 1.33 20.75 24.06
CA GLY A 154 1.55 19.76 25.14
C GLY A 154 1.04 18.34 24.87
N THR A 155 0.59 18.04 23.64
CA THR A 155 0.22 16.69 23.19
C THR A 155 1.20 16.12 22.18
#